data_AF-A0A973NXY7-F1
#
_entry.id   AF-A0A973NXY7-F1
#
_cell.length_a   1.000
_cell.length_b   1.000
_cell.length_c   1.000
_cell.angle_alpha   90.00
_cell.angle_beta   90.00
_cell.angle_gamma   90.00
#
_symmetry.space_group_name_H-M   'P 1'
#
loop_
_entity.id
_entity.type
_entity.pdbx_description
1 polymer ?
#
loop_
_entity_poly.entity_id
_entity_poly.type
_entity_poly.pdbx_seq_one_letter_code
_entity_poly.pdbx_strand_id
1 'polypeptide(L)'
;MDHLIPQHRAFRELGRVIRTMVLLRYVSDATLRENITRATNMVESYNNFSKWIGFGNNGVIAENDPEEQEKAIKFNTLVADLVMYQATLDMSVVLNRTGRAGASRYRSSWSGDTRPAS
;
A
#
# COMPACT_ATOMS: atom_id res chain seq x y z
N MET A 1 -45.89 24.67 10.65
CA MET A 1 -45.35 23.63 11.57
C MET A 1 -44.33 22.83 10.77
N ASP A 2 -43.11 23.35 10.71
CA ASP A 2 -42.04 22.91 9.83
C ASP A 2 -41.42 21.62 10.37
N HIS A 3 -41.75 20.49 9.75
CA HIS A 3 -41.25 19.17 10.09
C HIS A 3 -40.15 18.69 9.13
N LEU A 4 -39.55 19.61 8.36
CA LEU A 4 -38.40 19.30 7.54
C LEU A 4 -37.15 19.28 8.42
N ILE A 5 -36.59 18.10 8.61
CA ILE A 5 -35.26 17.97 9.21
C ILE A 5 -34.28 18.75 8.31
N PRO A 6 -33.53 19.73 8.84
CA PRO A 6 -32.58 20.48 8.04
C PRO A 6 -31.62 19.53 7.31
N GLN A 7 -31.36 19.76 6.03
CA GLN A 7 -30.55 18.86 5.20
C GLN A 7 -29.21 18.48 5.85
N HIS A 8 -28.54 19.46 6.49
CA HIS A 8 -27.29 19.23 7.23
C HIS A 8 -27.43 18.24 8.41
N ARG A 9 -28.60 18.20 9.06
CA ARG A 9 -28.89 17.29 10.17
C ARG A 9 -29.17 15.89 9.61
N ALA A 10 -29.93 15.79 8.53
CA ALA A 10 -30.19 14.52 7.86
C ALA A 10 -28.89 13.83 7.40
N PHE A 11 -27.96 14.57 6.75
CA PHE A 11 -26.66 14.02 6.34
C PHE A 11 -25.76 13.62 7.51
N ARG A 12 -25.81 14.37 8.62
CA ARG A 12 -25.05 14.04 9.83
C ARG A 12 -25.54 12.75 10.47
N GLU A 13 -26.86 12.57 10.60
CA GLU A 13 -27.43 11.34 11.14
C GLU A 13 -27.17 10.16 10.20
N LEU A 14 -27.26 10.36 8.88
CA LEU A 14 -26.86 9.35 7.90
C LEU A 14 -25.39 8.93 8.08
N GLY A 15 -24.47 9.87 8.27
CA GLY A 15 -23.06 9.58 8.54
C GLY A 15 -22.85 8.76 9.82
N ARG A 16 -23.63 9.02 10.87
CA ARG A 16 -23.61 8.22 12.11
C ARG A 16 -24.10 6.79 11.87
N VAL A 17 -25.20 6.61 11.15
CA VAL A 17 -25.74 5.28 10.81
C VAL A 17 -24.73 4.48 10.00
N ILE A 18 -24.11 5.09 8.98
CA ILE A 18 -23.07 4.44 8.16
C ILE A 18 -21.88 4.02 9.04
N ARG A 19 -21.40 4.90 9.92
CA ARG A 19 -20.31 4.58 10.85
C ARG A 19 -20.65 3.40 11.74
N THR A 20 -21.85 3.37 12.33
CA THR A 20 -22.31 2.26 13.17
C THR A 20 -22.38 0.97 12.36
N MET A 21 -22.94 1.00 11.15
CA MET A 21 -23.02 -0.17 10.28
C MET A 21 -21.62 -0.72 9.93
N VAL A 22 -20.68 0.15 9.58
CA VAL A 22 -19.29 -0.24 9.30
C VAL A 22 -18.63 -0.86 10.54
N LEU A 23 -18.83 -0.28 11.73
CA LEU A 23 -18.28 -0.82 12.98
C LEU A 23 -18.89 -2.18 13.34
N LEU A 24 -20.21 -2.35 13.19
CA LEU A 24 -20.86 -3.64 13.42
C LEU A 24 -20.34 -4.70 12.45
N ARG A 25 -20.17 -4.36 11.17
CA ARG A 25 -19.54 -5.26 10.19
C ARG A 25 -18.10 -5.58 10.58
N TYR A 26 -17.33 -4.59 11.01
CA TYR A 26 -15.95 -4.79 11.45
C TYR A 26 -15.85 -5.76 12.63
N VAL A 27 -16.73 -5.67 13.63
CA VAL A 27 -16.71 -6.60 14.78
C VAL A 27 -17.16 -8.00 14.38
N SER A 28 -18.11 -8.13 13.46
CA SER A 28 -18.67 -9.42 13.06
C SER A 28 -17.86 -10.18 11.99
N ASP A 29 -17.10 -9.47 11.14
CA ASP A 29 -16.40 -10.06 9.99
C ASP A 29 -14.87 -9.99 10.17
N ALA A 30 -14.25 -11.14 10.39
CA ALA A 30 -12.79 -11.25 10.56
C ALA A 30 -12.02 -10.89 9.28
N THR A 31 -12.54 -11.25 8.10
CA THR A 31 -11.92 -10.95 6.81
C THR A 31 -11.91 -9.45 6.54
N LEU A 32 -13.02 -8.77 6.86
CA LEU A 32 -13.10 -7.32 6.78
C LEU A 32 -12.06 -6.64 7.69
N ARG A 33 -11.88 -7.14 8.92
CA ARG A 33 -10.84 -6.62 9.82
C ARG A 33 -9.45 -6.80 9.25
N GLU A 34 -9.13 -8.00 8.77
CA GLU A 34 -7.81 -8.29 8.22
C GLU A 34 -7.51 -7.38 7.02
N ASN A 35 -8.49 -7.20 6.12
CA ASN A 35 -8.33 -6.32 4.97
C ASN A 35 -8.10 -4.86 5.39
N ILE A 36 -8.86 -4.36 6.37
CA ILE A 36 -8.68 -3.01 6.89
C ILE A 36 -7.30 -2.86 7.54
N THR A 37 -6.90 -3.79 8.40
CA THR A 37 -5.57 -3.77 9.04
C THR A 37 -4.46 -3.85 8.02
N ARG A 38 -4.58 -4.69 6.98
CA ARG A 38 -3.60 -4.79 5.89
C ARG A 38 -3.48 -3.47 5.13
N ALA A 39 -4.60 -2.86 4.75
CA ALA A 39 -4.61 -1.57 4.07
C ALA A 39 -4.00 -0.46 4.93
N THR A 40 -4.34 -0.42 6.22
CA THR A 40 -3.75 0.52 7.18
C THR A 40 -2.25 0.32 7.31
N ASN A 41 -1.78 -0.91 7.52
CA ASN A 41 -0.34 -1.22 7.63
C ASN A 41 0.43 -0.80 6.37
N MET A 42 -0.16 -1.00 5.18
CA MET A 42 0.44 -0.58 3.91
C MET A 42 0.62 0.95 3.86
N VAL A 43 -0.42 1.70 4.21
CA VAL A 43 -0.38 3.17 4.21
C VAL A 43 0.55 3.70 5.29
N GLU A 44 0.56 3.11 6.48
CA GLU A 44 1.49 3.48 7.56
C GLU A 44 2.95 3.23 7.18
N SER A 45 3.24 2.08 6.58
CA SER A 45 4.57 1.77 6.06
C SER A 45 5.01 2.77 4.99
N TYR A 46 4.11 3.14 4.08
CA TYR A 46 4.38 4.16 3.06
C TYR A 46 4.67 5.52 3.70
N ASN A 47 3.82 5.98 4.62
CA ASN A 47 4.01 7.26 5.30
C ASN A 47 5.33 7.33 6.06
N ASN A 48 5.73 6.24 6.72
CA ASN A 48 7.03 6.15 7.40
C ASN A 48 8.19 6.21 6.40
N PHE A 49 8.04 5.56 5.26
CA PHE A 49 9.04 5.56 4.19
C PHE A 49 9.19 6.94 3.52
N SER A 50 8.10 7.63 3.19
CA SER A 50 8.12 8.99 2.66
C SER A 50 8.80 9.97 3.63
N LYS A 51 8.51 9.85 4.93
CA LYS A 51 9.22 10.61 5.97
C LYS A 51 10.71 10.31 6.01
N TRP A 52 11.10 9.05 5.85
CA TRP A 52 12.52 8.65 5.84
C TRP A 52 13.28 9.18 4.61
N ILE A 53 12.64 9.22 3.44
CA ILE A 53 13.23 9.77 2.21
C ILE A 53 13.37 11.31 2.25
N GLY A 54 12.52 11.98 3.03
CA GLY A 54 12.54 13.43 3.15
C GLY A 54 13.83 13.94 3.81
N PHE A 55 14.81 14.31 2.99
CA PHE A 55 16.00 15.03 3.46
C PHE A 55 15.67 16.50 3.67
N GLY A 56 15.33 16.85 4.91
CA GLY A 56 15.09 18.23 5.36
C GLY A 56 14.79 18.30 6.85
N ASN A 57 15.78 18.70 7.64
CA ASN A 57 15.64 19.18 9.03
C ASN A 57 14.64 18.41 9.92
N ASN A 58 14.79 17.09 10.11
CA ASN A 58 13.91 16.28 10.95
C ASN A 58 12.40 16.37 10.61
N GLY A 59 12.03 16.74 9.37
CA GLY A 59 10.63 16.92 8.96
C GLY A 59 10.04 18.30 9.29
N VAL A 60 10.85 19.28 9.69
CA VAL A 60 10.40 20.66 9.88
C VAL A 60 10.53 21.40 8.56
N ILE A 61 9.39 21.60 7.88
CA ILE A 61 9.31 22.55 6.78
C ILE A 61 9.59 23.93 7.37
N ALA A 62 10.77 24.47 7.09
CA ALA A 62 11.25 25.72 7.68
C ALA A 62 10.50 26.96 7.16
N GLU A 63 9.65 26.79 6.15
CA GLU A 63 8.98 27.87 5.44
C GLU A 63 7.47 27.76 5.64
N ASN A 64 6.87 28.81 6.21
CA ASN A 64 5.42 28.93 6.43
C ASN A 64 4.73 29.44 5.16
N ASP A 65 5.13 28.92 4.00
CA ASP A 65 4.50 29.15 2.71
C ASP A 65 3.77 27.87 2.28
N PRO A 66 2.43 27.89 2.21
CA PRO A 66 1.64 26.72 1.84
C PRO A 66 1.96 26.20 0.43
N GLU A 67 2.38 27.04 -0.52
CA GLU A 67 2.71 26.61 -1.88
C GLU A 67 4.02 25.80 -1.90
N GLU A 68 5.06 26.27 -1.21
CA GLU A 68 6.33 25.55 -1.10
C GLU A 68 6.19 24.28 -0.24
N GLN A 69 5.31 24.25 0.76
CA GLN A 69 4.96 23.03 1.50
C GLN A 69 4.30 21.98 0.61
N GLU A 70 3.31 22.38 -0.19
CA GLU A 70 2.62 21.47 -1.10
C GLU A 70 3.59 20.88 -2.14
N LYS A 71 4.47 21.73 -2.67
CA LYS A 71 5.52 21.32 -3.61
C LYS A 71 6.49 20.33 -2.97
N ALA A 72 6.96 20.60 -1.76
CA ALA A 72 7.82 19.69 -1.01
C ALA A 72 7.16 18.32 -0.78
N ILE A 73 5.88 18.29 -0.39
CA ILE A 73 5.12 17.04 -0.22
C ILE A 73 5.05 16.28 -1.54
N LYS A 74 4.64 16.94 -2.64
CA LYS A 74 4.50 16.31 -3.95
C LYS A 74 5.83 15.73 -4.46
N PHE A 75 6.93 16.47 -4.32
CA PHE A 75 8.24 15.98 -4.73
C PHE A 75 8.71 14.81 -3.87
N ASN A 76 8.49 14.86 -2.56
CA ASN A 76 8.82 13.75 -1.66
C ASN A 76 8.05 12.47 -2.05
N THR A 77 6.74 12.58 -2.24
CA THR A 77 5.88 11.48 -2.69
C THR A 77 6.39 10.90 -4.02
N LEU A 78 6.72 11.76 -4.99
CA LEU A 78 7.23 11.31 -6.28
C LEU A 78 8.56 10.54 -6.14
N VAL A 79 9.50 11.04 -5.34
CA VAL A 79 10.76 10.35 -5.09
C VAL A 79 10.52 9.02 -4.37
N ALA A 80 9.62 8.97 -3.39
CA ALA A 80 9.27 7.74 -2.70
C ALA A 80 8.71 6.68 -3.67
N ASP A 81 7.80 7.08 -4.55
CA ASP A 81 7.21 6.18 -5.55
C ASP A 81 8.27 5.66 -6.53
N LEU A 82 9.22 6.51 -6.96
CA LEU A 82 10.32 6.11 -7.85
C LEU A 82 11.27 5.11 -7.18
N VAL A 83 11.62 5.31 -5.91
CA VAL A 83 12.50 4.39 -5.17
C VAL A 83 11.80 3.05 -4.94
N MET A 84 10.51 3.06 -4.58
CA MET A 84 9.71 1.84 -4.46
C MET A 84 9.61 1.09 -5.79
N TYR A 85 9.41 1.82 -6.89
CA TYR A 85 9.36 1.24 -8.22
C TYR A 85 10.69 0.56 -8.58
N GLN A 86 11.82 1.23 -8.35
CA GLN A 86 13.14 0.65 -8.61
C GLN A 86 13.38 -0.61 -7.77
N ALA A 87 13.07 -0.58 -6.48
CA ALA A 87 13.17 -1.77 -5.61
C ALA A 87 12.29 -2.93 -6.11
N THR A 88 11.10 -2.62 -6.62
CA THR A 88 10.18 -3.61 -7.20
C THR A 88 10.73 -4.20 -8.49
N LEU A 89 11.34 -3.39 -9.36
CA LEU A 89 12.02 -3.86 -10.56
C LEU A 89 13.20 -4.79 -10.21
N ASP A 90 14.03 -4.40 -9.25
CA ASP A 90 15.18 -5.20 -8.82
C ASP A 90 14.74 -6.57 -8.27
N MET A 91 13.72 -6.58 -7.41
CA MET A 91 13.11 -7.83 -6.92
C MET A 91 12.56 -8.68 -8.07
N SER A 92 11.85 -8.07 -9.02
CA SER A 92 11.29 -8.77 -10.18
C SER A 92 12.38 -9.40 -11.05
N VAL A 93 13.50 -8.71 -11.25
CA VAL A 93 14.66 -9.21 -11.97
C VAL A 93 15.27 -10.41 -11.24
N VAL A 94 15.49 -10.31 -9.93
CA VAL A 94 16.04 -11.40 -9.11
C VAL A 94 15.12 -12.62 -9.13
N LEU A 95 13.82 -12.44 -8.91
CA LEU A 95 12.84 -13.53 -8.94
C LEU A 95 12.82 -14.24 -10.30
N ASN A 96 12.84 -13.48 -11.40
CA ASN A 96 12.85 -14.05 -12.74
C ASN A 96 14.16 -14.80 -13.05
N ARG A 97 15.31 -14.28 -12.60
CA ARG A 97 16.60 -14.98 -12.70
C ARG A 97 16.56 -16.30 -11.93
N THR A 98 16.08 -16.30 -10.69
CA THR A 98 15.98 -17.51 -9.85
C THR A 98 15.00 -18.53 -10.46
N GLY A 99 13.87 -18.08 -10.98
CA GLY A 99 12.90 -18.96 -11.67
C GLY A 99 13.51 -19.65 -12.89
N ARG A 100 14.28 -18.92 -13.71
CA ARG A 100 15.00 -19.50 -14.87
C ARG A 100 16.09 -20.48 -14.46
N ALA A 101 16.84 -20.18 -13.40
CA ALA A 101 17.85 -21.09 -12.87
C ALA A 101 17.23 -22.39 -12.34
N GLY A 102 16.07 -22.30 -11.66
CA GLY A 102 15.28 -23.47 -11.23
C GLY A 102 14.77 -24.29 -12.40
N ALA A 103 14.22 -23.65 -13.45
CA ALA A 103 13.75 -24.33 -14.65
C ALA A 103 14.88 -25.01 -15.45
N SER A 104 16.07 -24.39 -15.49
CA SER A 104 17.27 -24.98 -16.10
C SER A 104 17.76 -26.21 -15.32
N ARG A 105 17.83 -26.13 -13.98
CA ARG A 105 18.16 -27.27 -13.10
C ARG A 105 17.17 -28.42 -13.21
N TYR A 106 15.88 -28.12 -13.27
CA TYR A 106 14.84 -29.12 -13.51
C TYR A 106 15.06 -29.79 -14.88
N ARG A 107 15.25 -29.01 -15.95
CA ARG A 107 15.43 -29.54 -17.30
C ARG A 107 16.68 -30.44 -17.44
N SER A 108 17.80 -30.09 -16.81
CA SER A 108 19.02 -30.91 -16.82
C SER A 108 18.90 -32.19 -15.98
N SER A 109 18.00 -32.21 -15.00
CA SER A 109 17.72 -33.39 -14.17
C SER A 109 16.96 -34.48 -14.94
N TRP A 110 16.13 -34.11 -15.91
CA TRP A 110 15.34 -35.06 -16.72
C TRP A 110 16.05 -35.51 -18.00
N SER A 111 17.08 -34.80 -18.46
CA SER A 111 17.87 -35.20 -19.63
C SER A 111 18.95 -36.26 -19.33
N GLY A 112 19.19 -36.60 -18.06
CA GLY A 112 20.17 -37.60 -17.64
C GLY A 112 19.61 -39.01 -17.44
N ASP A 113 18.27 -39.18 -17.51
CA ASP A 113 17.59 -40.42 -17.10
C ASP A 113 16.83 -41.09 -18.25
N THR A 114 17.49 -41.24 -19.40
CA THR A 114 17.03 -42.14 -20.48
C THR A 114 18.02 -43.27 -20.63
N ARG A 115 18.05 -44.20 -19.67
CA ARG A 115 18.50 -45.57 -19.93
C ARG A 115 17.28 -46.38 -20.35
N PRO A 116 17.24 -46.98 -21.56
CA PRO A 116 16.15 -47.88 -21.90
C PRO A 116 16.20 -49.06 -20.94
N ALA A 117 15.09 -49.32 -20.25
CA ALA A 117 14.90 -50.54 -19.49
C ALA A 117 15.05 -51.72 -20.45
N SER A 118 15.97 -52.62 -20.10
CA SER A 118 16.26 -53.88 -20.78
C SER A 118 15.04 -54.77 -20.96
#